data_AF-A0A6N0LW37-F1
#
_entry.id   AF-A0A6N0LW37-F1
#
_cell.length_a   1.000
_cell.length_b   1.000
_cell.length_c   1.000
_cell.angle_alpha   90.00
_cell.angle_beta   90.00
_cell.angle_gamma   90.00
#
_symmetry.space_group_name_H-M   'P 1'
#
loop_
_entity.id
_entity.type
_entity.pdbx_description
1 polymer ?
#
loop_
_entity_poly.entity_id
_entity_poly.type
_entity_poly.pdbx_seq_one_letter_code
_entity_poly.pdbx_strand_id
1 'polypeptide(L)'
;MTNQPNRPKPSNSSNIPLKSNNSISNNHQPNTSKSAALNPNIEKEMKDTISSNELSSLKEYSIKKLVEQAKDFGYYLKDNKLETNQIRKFLDAINQLKSRLVQEDNDEIKKAKDEKEKEKLRFARIQDDIIFLQVKLTWSAARQKAAQPFCNVMSEAINKIHSTEDFYRLVQLIEAIIAYHKEAENKKTTTHNRG
;
A
#
# COMPACT_ATOMS: atom_id res chain seq x y z
N MET A 1 45.17 -20.47 57.68
CA MET A 1 44.46 -20.56 58.98
C MET A 1 43.02 -20.95 58.68
N THR A 2 42.63 -22.13 59.20
CA THR A 2 41.26 -22.60 59.55
C THR A 2 40.13 -22.46 58.53
N ASN A 3 39.27 -23.44 58.22
CA ASN A 3 39.03 -24.83 58.59
C ASN A 3 38.02 -25.39 57.56
N GLN A 4 38.09 -26.68 57.22
CA GLN A 4 36.99 -27.45 56.58
C GLN A 4 35.83 -27.64 57.61
N PRO A 5 34.78 -28.52 57.45
CA PRO A 5 34.30 -29.35 56.32
C PRO A 5 32.73 -29.42 56.21
N ASN A 6 32.25 -30.39 55.41
CA ASN A 6 31.00 -31.17 55.55
C ASN A 6 29.75 -30.83 54.73
N ARG A 7 29.53 -31.69 53.72
CA ARG A 7 28.22 -32.19 53.23
C ARG A 7 27.51 -32.96 54.36
N PRO A 8 26.16 -33.02 54.39
CA PRO A 8 25.48 -34.10 53.65
C PRO A 8 24.08 -33.75 53.06
N LYS A 9 23.71 -34.46 51.99
CA LYS A 9 22.31 -34.84 51.63
C LYS A 9 22.10 -36.29 52.15
N PRO A 10 20.90 -36.93 52.12
CA PRO A 10 19.57 -36.55 51.62
C PRO A 10 18.42 -36.92 52.60
N SER A 11 17.16 -36.59 52.27
CA SER A 11 16.02 -37.45 52.66
C SER A 11 14.87 -37.34 51.66
N ASN A 12 14.42 -38.51 51.20
CA ASN A 12 13.28 -38.76 50.34
C ASN A 12 12.08 -39.08 51.25
N SER A 13 10.88 -38.56 50.95
CA SER A 13 9.63 -39.17 51.42
C SER A 13 8.47 -38.83 50.47
N SER A 14 8.06 -39.85 49.73
CA SER A 14 6.69 -40.39 49.59
C SER A 14 5.49 -39.47 49.24
N ASN A 15 4.94 -39.65 48.03
CA ASN A 15 3.61 -40.28 47.73
C ASN A 15 2.38 -39.84 48.60
N ILE A 16 1.16 -39.49 48.16
CA ILE A 16 0.27 -39.87 47.01
C ILE A 16 -0.87 -38.77 46.87
N PRO A 17 -2.05 -38.96 46.20
CA PRO A 17 -2.50 -38.23 45.01
C PRO A 17 -3.74 -37.32 45.22
N LEU A 18 -4.09 -36.47 44.24
CA LEU A 18 -5.50 -36.07 44.04
C LEU A 18 -5.78 -35.64 42.60
N LYS A 19 -6.70 -36.37 41.96
CA LYS A 19 -7.41 -35.95 40.74
C LYS A 19 -8.37 -34.81 41.10
N SER A 20 -8.51 -33.82 40.22
CA SER A 20 -9.80 -33.17 39.95
C SER A 20 -9.73 -32.38 38.65
N ASN A 21 -10.52 -32.82 37.67
CA ASN A 21 -10.88 -32.07 36.48
C ASN A 21 -11.91 -30.98 36.85
N ASN A 22 -11.78 -29.80 36.23
CA ASN A 22 -12.85 -28.94 35.69
C ASN A 22 -12.23 -27.56 35.42
N SER A 23 -11.88 -27.25 34.17
CA SER A 23 -12.76 -26.71 33.11
C SER A 23 -13.08 -25.23 33.26
N ILE A 24 -12.79 -24.51 32.16
CA ILE A 24 -13.20 -23.15 31.79
C ILE A 24 -12.27 -22.04 32.30
N SER A 25 -11.30 -21.67 31.45
CA SER A 25 -10.84 -20.28 31.39
C SER A 25 -10.75 -19.85 29.94
N ASN A 26 -11.54 -18.82 29.63
CA ASN A 26 -11.56 -18.08 28.38
C ASN A 26 -10.17 -17.52 28.08
N ASN A 27 -9.63 -17.81 26.90
CA ASN A 27 -8.56 -17.02 26.32
C ASN A 27 -8.85 -16.78 24.85
N HIS A 28 -9.62 -15.73 24.58
CA HIS A 28 -9.61 -15.04 23.31
C HIS A 28 -8.47 -14.00 23.35
N GLN A 29 -7.24 -14.46 23.14
CA GLN A 29 -6.14 -13.58 22.77
C GLN A 29 -6.08 -13.53 21.24
N PRO A 30 -6.22 -12.36 20.60
CA PRO A 30 -5.81 -12.22 19.22
C PRO A 30 -4.28 -12.29 19.19
N ASN A 31 -3.76 -13.38 18.65
CA ASN A 31 -2.35 -13.56 18.31
C ASN A 31 -1.91 -12.51 17.27
N THR A 32 -1.50 -11.33 17.72
CA THR A 32 -0.73 -10.37 16.91
C THR A 32 0.76 -10.69 17.05
N SER A 33 1.17 -11.80 16.44
CA SER A 33 2.57 -12.16 16.28
C SER A 33 2.75 -12.98 15.01
N LYS A 34 2.52 -12.35 13.86
CA LYS A 34 3.09 -12.82 12.59
C LYS A 34 4.06 -11.78 12.09
N SER A 35 5.33 -12.03 12.40
CA SER A 35 6.47 -11.59 11.59
C SER A 35 6.10 -11.70 10.12
N ALA A 36 6.08 -10.55 9.43
CA ALA A 36 5.73 -10.40 8.03
C ALA A 36 6.78 -11.09 7.16
N ALA A 37 6.58 -12.38 6.91
CA ALA A 37 7.08 -12.98 5.69
C ALA A 37 6.46 -12.19 4.53
N LEU A 38 7.30 -11.70 3.61
CA LEU A 38 6.89 -11.09 2.34
C LEU A 38 5.75 -11.90 1.76
N ASN A 39 4.51 -11.38 1.78
CA ASN A 39 3.42 -12.04 1.08
C ASN A 39 3.64 -11.73 -0.42
N PRO A 40 4.09 -12.71 -1.23
CA PRO A 40 4.36 -12.48 -2.65
C PRO A 40 3.09 -12.13 -3.44
N ASN A 41 1.92 -12.22 -2.79
CA ASN A 41 0.63 -12.02 -3.44
C ASN A 41 0.09 -10.58 -3.34
N ILE A 42 0.68 -9.67 -2.56
CA ILE A 42 0.12 -8.30 -2.37
C ILE A 42 0.01 -7.54 -3.70
N GLU A 43 1.08 -7.58 -4.51
CA GLU A 43 1.08 -6.98 -5.85
C GLU A 43 -0.02 -7.60 -6.72
N LYS A 44 -0.11 -8.94 -6.73
CA LYS A 44 -1.06 -9.67 -7.55
C LYS A 44 -2.51 -9.39 -7.11
N GLU A 45 -2.81 -9.43 -5.82
CA GLU A 45 -4.16 -9.18 -5.28
C GLU A 45 -4.68 -7.79 -5.64
N MET A 46 -3.82 -6.78 -5.51
CA MET A 46 -4.18 -5.40 -5.87
C MET A 46 -4.34 -5.26 -7.39
N LYS A 47 -3.44 -5.85 -8.17
CA LYS A 47 -3.53 -5.85 -9.63
C LYS A 47 -4.80 -6.56 -10.13
N ASP A 48 -5.13 -7.72 -9.57
CA ASP A 48 -6.32 -8.50 -9.90
C ASP A 48 -7.60 -7.72 -9.53
N THR A 49 -7.58 -7.01 -8.39
CA THR A 49 -8.71 -6.14 -8.00
C THR A 49 -8.94 -5.04 -9.03
N ILE A 50 -7.88 -4.39 -9.52
CA ILE A 50 -7.99 -3.28 -10.48
C ILE A 50 -8.34 -3.79 -11.88
N SER A 51 -7.70 -4.87 -12.34
CA SER A 51 -7.91 -5.42 -13.68
C SER A 51 -9.21 -6.22 -13.82
N SER A 52 -9.86 -6.58 -12.71
CA SER A 52 -11.14 -7.30 -12.69
C SER A 52 -12.19 -6.67 -13.62
N ASN A 53 -12.98 -7.52 -14.25
CA ASN A 53 -14.13 -7.10 -15.05
C ASN A 53 -15.26 -6.51 -14.20
N GLU A 54 -15.26 -6.76 -12.88
CA GLU A 54 -16.20 -6.14 -11.93
C GLU A 54 -15.92 -4.65 -11.73
N LEU A 55 -14.71 -4.19 -12.06
CA LEU A 55 -14.31 -2.79 -11.98
C LEU A 55 -14.24 -2.23 -13.40
N SER A 56 -15.32 -1.58 -13.86
CA SER A 56 -15.39 -1.08 -15.23
C SER A 56 -14.55 0.19 -15.42
N SER A 57 -14.48 1.04 -14.38
CA SER A 57 -13.64 2.23 -14.36
C SER A 57 -13.02 2.45 -12.98
N LEU A 58 -11.93 3.22 -12.92
CA LEU A 58 -11.17 3.35 -11.68
C LEU A 58 -11.99 4.00 -10.56
N LYS A 59 -12.89 4.96 -10.85
CA LYS A 59 -13.72 5.64 -9.84
C LYS A 59 -14.67 4.72 -9.07
N GLU A 60 -14.98 3.54 -9.62
CA GLU A 60 -15.78 2.51 -8.94
C GLU A 60 -15.00 1.82 -7.83
N TYR A 61 -13.67 1.99 -7.79
CA TYR A 61 -12.81 1.34 -6.82
C TYR A 61 -12.95 1.97 -5.44
N SER A 62 -13.90 1.48 -4.63
CA SER A 62 -14.30 2.10 -3.35
C SER A 62 -13.13 2.59 -2.50
N ILE A 63 -13.26 3.82 -1.98
CA ILE A 63 -12.18 4.50 -1.25
C ILE A 63 -11.66 3.69 -0.07
N LYS A 64 -12.55 2.97 0.64
CA LYS A 64 -12.18 2.12 1.77
C LYS A 64 -11.24 0.99 1.34
N LYS A 65 -11.65 0.22 0.32
CA LYS A 65 -10.85 -0.91 -0.20
C LYS A 65 -9.53 -0.42 -0.81
N LEU A 66 -9.58 0.71 -1.52
CA LEU A 66 -8.41 1.38 -2.08
C LEU A 66 -7.38 1.71 -1.00
N VAL A 67 -7.80 2.35 0.09
CA VAL A 67 -6.89 2.74 1.19
C VAL A 67 -6.32 1.52 1.89
N GLU A 68 -7.13 0.47 2.11
CA GLU A 68 -6.69 -0.80 2.70
C GLU A 68 -5.61 -1.48 1.83
N GLN A 69 -5.85 -1.65 0.53
CA GLN A 69 -4.86 -2.26 -0.37
C GLN A 69 -3.64 -1.35 -0.58
N ALA A 70 -3.81 -0.03 -0.65
CA ALA A 70 -2.71 0.92 -0.76
C ALA A 70 -1.78 0.87 0.45
N LYS A 71 -2.30 0.60 1.65
CA LYS A 71 -1.50 0.40 2.85
C LYS A 71 -0.58 -0.81 2.73
N ASP A 72 -1.17 -1.97 2.44
CA ASP A 72 -0.42 -3.21 2.34
C ASP A 72 0.61 -3.13 1.20
N PHE A 73 0.20 -2.54 0.07
CA PHE A 73 1.08 -2.33 -1.07
C PHE A 73 2.20 -1.31 -0.79
N GLY A 74 1.92 -0.19 -0.11
CA GLY A 74 2.93 0.78 0.28
C GLY A 74 4.02 0.18 1.18
N TYR A 75 3.63 -0.66 2.15
CA TYR A 75 4.57 -1.39 3.00
C TYR A 75 5.38 -2.41 2.18
N TYR A 76 4.71 -3.19 1.33
CA TYR A 76 5.35 -4.14 0.42
C TYR A 76 6.40 -3.47 -0.48
N LEU A 77 6.10 -2.30 -1.06
CA LEU A 77 7.04 -1.55 -1.89
C LEU A 77 8.28 -1.12 -1.10
N LYS A 78 8.12 -0.72 0.16
CA LYS A 78 9.25 -0.34 1.02
C LYS A 78 10.13 -1.55 1.34
N ASP A 79 9.53 -2.71 1.58
CA ASP A 79 10.27 -3.94 1.83
C ASP A 79 11.02 -4.42 0.59
N ASN A 80 10.45 -4.22 -0.59
CA ASN A 80 11.09 -4.42 -1.91
C ASN A 80 12.12 -3.33 -2.28
N LYS A 81 12.51 -2.48 -1.32
CA LYS A 81 13.56 -1.46 -1.46
C LYS A 81 13.25 -0.39 -2.51
N LEU A 82 11.98 -0.17 -2.85
CA LEU A 82 11.61 0.99 -3.66
C LEU A 82 11.85 2.27 -2.85
N GLU A 83 12.61 3.21 -3.41
CA GLU A 83 12.88 4.49 -2.77
C GLU A 83 11.69 5.45 -2.92
N THR A 84 11.41 6.20 -1.85
CA THR A 84 10.32 7.20 -1.81
C THR A 84 10.45 8.24 -2.93
N ASN A 85 11.68 8.58 -3.33
CA ASN A 85 11.94 9.54 -4.41
C ASN A 85 11.40 9.06 -5.78
N GLN A 86 11.39 7.75 -6.04
CA GLN A 86 10.86 7.22 -7.30
C GLN A 86 9.34 7.37 -7.37
N ILE A 87 8.65 7.07 -6.27
CA ILE A 87 7.20 7.22 -6.17
C ILE A 87 6.82 8.71 -6.20
N ARG A 88 7.60 9.58 -5.53
CA ARG A 88 7.38 11.03 -5.53
C ARG A 88 7.47 11.65 -6.92
N LYS A 89 8.48 11.30 -7.72
CA LYS A 89 8.59 11.80 -9.11
C LYS A 89 7.35 11.48 -9.95
N PHE A 90 6.76 10.31 -9.72
CA PHE A 90 5.52 9.94 -10.40
C PHE A 90 4.32 10.74 -9.88
N LEU A 91 4.19 10.90 -8.55
CA LEU A 91 3.19 11.76 -7.94
C LEU A 91 3.30 13.22 -8.42
N ASP A 92 4.53 13.75 -8.58
CA ASP A 92 4.75 15.11 -9.06
C ASP A 92 4.22 15.29 -10.49
N ALA A 93 4.46 14.30 -11.36
CA ALA A 93 3.92 14.31 -12.72
C ALA A 93 2.38 14.25 -12.73
N ILE A 94 1.78 13.44 -11.86
CA ILE A 94 0.32 13.35 -11.67
C ILE A 94 -0.26 14.67 -11.14
N ASN A 95 0.40 15.30 -10.16
CA ASN A 95 -0.02 16.58 -9.61
C ASN A 95 0.05 17.71 -10.64
N GLN A 96 1.02 17.65 -11.56
CA GLN A 96 1.08 18.57 -12.69
C GLN A 96 -0.11 18.39 -13.65
N LEU A 97 -0.64 17.18 -13.82
CA LEU A 97 -1.88 16.97 -14.59
C LEU A 97 -3.11 17.46 -13.83
N LYS A 98 -3.17 17.17 -12.52
CA LYS A 98 -4.23 17.63 -11.62
C LYS A 98 -4.37 19.15 -11.63
N SER A 99 -3.26 19.89 -11.63
CA SER A 99 -3.31 21.35 -11.66
C SER A 99 -3.91 21.91 -12.95
N ARG A 100 -3.77 21.23 -14.09
CA ARG A 100 -4.40 21.64 -15.36
C ARG A 100 -5.92 21.49 -15.35
N LEU A 101 -6.45 20.57 -14.55
CA LEU A 101 -7.90 20.42 -14.35
C LEU A 101 -8.48 21.47 -13.40
N VAL A 102 -7.66 22.04 -12.52
CA VAL A 102 -8.08 23.11 -11.58
C VAL A 102 -8.07 24.49 -12.25
N GLN A 103 -7.37 24.63 -13.37
CA GLN A 103 -7.41 25.87 -14.17
C GLN A 103 -8.81 26.13 -14.69
N GLU A 104 -9.14 27.41 -14.85
CA GLU A 104 -10.42 27.85 -15.41
C GLU A 104 -10.70 27.20 -16.77
N ASP A 105 -11.99 27.06 -17.06
CA ASP A 105 -12.47 26.58 -18.34
C ASP A 105 -11.98 27.49 -19.46
N ASN A 106 -11.41 26.88 -20.49
CA ASN A 106 -11.10 27.57 -21.72
C ASN A 106 -12.40 27.89 -22.48
N ASP A 107 -12.28 28.70 -23.54
CA ASP A 107 -13.44 29.13 -24.33
C ASP A 107 -14.21 27.96 -24.97
N GLU A 108 -13.53 26.85 -25.27
CA GLU A 108 -14.15 25.65 -25.82
C GLU A 108 -15.06 24.97 -24.79
N ILE A 109 -14.57 24.77 -23.56
CA ILE A 109 -15.35 24.18 -22.45
C ILE A 109 -16.51 25.11 -22.07
N LYS A 110 -16.29 26.42 -22.04
CA LYS A 110 -17.35 27.41 -21.74
C LYS A 110 -18.50 27.39 -22.76
N LYS A 111 -18.21 27.02 -24.02
CA LYS A 111 -19.20 26.93 -25.11
C LYS A 111 -19.89 25.56 -25.22
N ALA A 112 -19.46 24.57 -24.45
CA ALA A 112 -20.06 23.24 -24.44
C ALA A 112 -21.55 23.30 -24.04
N LYS A 113 -22.35 22.42 -24.65
CA LYS A 113 -23.82 22.46 -24.56
C LYS A 113 -24.35 21.99 -23.21
N ASP A 114 -23.63 21.06 -22.58
CA ASP A 114 -23.99 20.45 -21.31
C ASP A 114 -22.74 20.06 -20.50
N GLU A 115 -22.95 19.70 -19.24
CA GLU A 115 -21.86 19.28 -18.34
C GLU A 115 -21.14 18.00 -18.81
N LYS A 116 -21.82 17.14 -19.57
CA LYS A 116 -21.22 15.90 -20.08
C LYS A 116 -20.21 16.21 -21.18
N GLU A 117 -20.50 17.17 -22.05
CA GLU A 117 -19.57 17.66 -23.06
C GLU A 117 -18.40 18.42 -22.41
N LYS A 118 -18.67 19.25 -21.39
CA LYS A 118 -17.60 19.90 -20.61
C LYS A 118 -16.65 18.88 -20.01
N GLU A 119 -17.18 17.84 -19.38
CA GLU A 119 -16.37 16.80 -18.75
C GLU A 119 -15.49 16.05 -19.76
N LYS A 120 -16.04 15.71 -20.93
CA LYS A 120 -15.24 15.12 -22.01
C LYS A 120 -14.09 16.03 -22.45
N LEU A 121 -14.36 17.33 -22.61
CA LEU A 121 -13.35 18.31 -22.99
C LEU A 121 -12.29 18.50 -21.89
N ARG A 122 -12.69 18.55 -20.61
CA ARG A 122 -11.75 18.58 -19.46
C ARG A 122 -10.84 17.36 -19.47
N PHE A 123 -11.41 16.17 -19.62
CA PHE A 123 -10.64 14.93 -19.62
C PHE A 123 -9.67 14.86 -20.80
N ALA A 124 -10.11 15.26 -21.99
CA ALA A 124 -9.27 15.29 -23.19
C ALA A 124 -8.00 16.13 -23.02
N ARG A 125 -8.01 17.18 -22.19
CA ARG A 125 -6.82 18.03 -21.90
C ARG A 125 -5.68 17.28 -21.22
N ILE A 126 -5.96 16.14 -20.58
CA ILE A 126 -4.95 15.36 -19.84
C ILE A 126 -4.82 13.92 -20.32
N GLN A 127 -5.76 13.42 -21.13
CA GLN A 127 -5.84 12.02 -21.54
C GLN A 127 -4.53 11.49 -22.15
N ASP A 128 -3.97 12.20 -23.13
CA ASP A 128 -2.74 11.77 -23.80
C ASP A 128 -1.55 11.72 -22.84
N ASP A 129 -1.48 12.68 -21.91
CA ASP A 129 -0.42 12.71 -20.91
C ASP A 129 -0.57 11.58 -19.89
N ILE A 130 -1.79 11.22 -19.49
CA ILE A 130 -2.05 10.07 -18.62
C ILE A 130 -1.55 8.78 -19.31
N ILE A 131 -1.85 8.60 -20.60
CA ILE A 131 -1.37 7.44 -21.37
C ILE A 131 0.17 7.47 -21.42
N PHE A 132 0.77 8.64 -21.63
CA PHE A 132 2.22 8.79 -21.68
C PHE A 132 2.92 8.51 -20.34
N LEU A 133 2.24 8.70 -19.20
CA LEU A 133 2.76 8.33 -17.88
C LEU A 133 3.06 6.82 -17.78
N GLN A 134 2.30 5.96 -18.45
CA GLN A 134 2.55 4.52 -18.49
C GLN A 134 3.88 4.18 -19.16
N VAL A 135 4.24 4.90 -20.23
CA VAL A 135 5.54 4.75 -20.91
C VAL A 135 6.68 5.15 -19.97
N LYS A 136 6.53 6.27 -19.25
CA LYS A 136 7.53 6.72 -18.27
C LYS A 136 7.71 5.72 -17.12
N LEU A 137 6.62 5.13 -16.64
CA LEU A 137 6.64 4.07 -15.62
C LEU A 137 7.38 2.84 -16.11
N THR A 138 7.03 2.35 -17.30
CA THR A 138 7.64 1.16 -17.91
C THR A 138 9.15 1.33 -18.06
N TRP A 139 9.58 2.50 -18.54
CA TRP A 139 11.01 2.83 -18.64
C TRP A 139 11.70 2.88 -17.28
N SER A 140 11.05 3.47 -16.27
CA SER A 140 11.59 3.55 -14.91
C SER A 140 11.75 2.16 -14.30
N ALA A 141 10.78 1.28 -14.49
CA ALA A 141 10.79 -0.10 -14.03
C ALA A 141 11.84 -0.97 -14.74
N ALA A 142 12.04 -0.77 -16.05
CA ALA A 142 13.09 -1.44 -16.82
C ALA A 142 14.49 -1.16 -16.26
N ARG A 143 14.72 0.07 -15.74
CA ARG A 143 16.00 0.47 -15.15
C ARG A 143 16.13 0.09 -13.67
N GLN A 144 15.02 -0.01 -12.95
CA GLN A 144 15.00 -0.27 -11.52
C GLN A 144 13.98 -1.35 -11.19
N LYS A 145 14.45 -2.58 -11.01
CA LYS A 145 13.60 -3.74 -10.72
C LYS A 145 12.68 -3.52 -9.50
N ALA A 146 13.13 -2.78 -8.49
CA ALA A 146 12.33 -2.43 -7.31
C ALA A 146 11.06 -1.61 -7.65
N ALA A 147 11.04 -0.91 -8.80
CA ALA A 147 9.88 -0.17 -9.28
C ALA A 147 8.91 -1.04 -10.10
N GLN A 148 9.27 -2.28 -10.44
CA GLN A 148 8.42 -3.16 -11.25
C GLN A 148 7.04 -3.40 -10.62
N PRO A 149 6.91 -3.71 -9.31
CA PRO A 149 5.59 -3.91 -8.73
C PRO A 149 4.71 -2.67 -8.80
N PHE A 150 5.29 -1.50 -8.51
CA PHE A 150 4.60 -0.22 -8.62
C PHE A 150 4.12 0.04 -10.06
N CYS A 151 4.99 -0.20 -11.04
CA CYS A 151 4.67 -0.07 -12.46
C CYS A 151 3.51 -0.99 -12.88
N ASN A 152 3.53 -2.24 -12.44
CA ASN A 152 2.49 -3.22 -12.78
C ASN A 152 1.12 -2.76 -12.28
N VAL A 153 1.02 -2.35 -11.01
CA VAL A 153 -0.24 -1.87 -10.42
C VAL A 153 -0.71 -0.55 -11.05
N MET A 154 0.21 0.40 -11.25
CA MET A 154 -0.15 1.70 -11.85
C MET A 154 -0.57 1.58 -13.31
N SER A 155 0.00 0.64 -14.07
CA SER A 155 -0.40 0.42 -15.46
C SER A 155 -1.84 -0.06 -15.55
N GLU A 156 -2.24 -1.02 -14.70
CA GLU A 156 -3.64 -1.45 -14.66
C GLU A 156 -4.59 -0.33 -14.20
N ALA A 157 -4.15 0.49 -13.25
CA ALA A 157 -4.95 1.63 -12.80
C ALA A 157 -5.16 2.66 -13.93
N ILE A 158 -4.10 2.97 -14.69
CA ILE A 158 -4.15 3.89 -15.84
C ILE A 158 -5.10 3.35 -16.92
N ASN A 159 -5.07 2.04 -17.21
CA ASN A 159 -5.95 1.42 -18.20
C ASN A 159 -7.45 1.59 -17.87
N LYS A 160 -7.82 1.83 -16.60
CA LYS A 160 -9.20 2.01 -16.13
C LYS A 160 -9.64 3.48 -16.07
N ILE A 161 -8.86 4.41 -16.61
CA ILE A 161 -9.16 5.84 -16.58
C ILE A 161 -9.88 6.27 -17.85
N HIS A 162 -11.12 6.71 -17.70
CA HIS A 162 -11.98 7.12 -18.81
C HIS A 162 -12.69 8.46 -18.55
N SER A 163 -12.43 9.10 -17.41
CA SER A 163 -13.03 10.36 -16.96
C SER A 163 -12.12 11.09 -15.97
N THR A 164 -12.39 12.37 -15.68
CA THR A 164 -11.64 13.11 -14.66
C THR A 164 -11.85 12.51 -13.27
N GLU A 165 -13.03 11.94 -12.95
CA GLU A 165 -13.24 11.26 -11.67
C GLU A 165 -12.38 10.01 -11.54
N ASP A 166 -12.17 9.24 -12.62
CA ASP A 166 -11.23 8.12 -12.60
C ASP A 166 -9.81 8.62 -12.35
N PHE A 167 -9.41 9.72 -13.00
CA PHE A 167 -8.11 10.34 -12.76
C PHE A 167 -7.95 10.80 -11.29
N TYR A 168 -8.96 11.42 -10.68
CA TYR A 168 -8.91 11.76 -9.26
C TYR A 168 -8.81 10.53 -8.36
N ARG A 169 -9.42 9.41 -8.74
CA ARG A 169 -9.25 8.15 -8.00
C ARG A 169 -7.84 7.58 -8.13
N LEU A 170 -7.16 7.74 -9.29
CA LEU A 170 -5.75 7.43 -9.43
C LEU A 170 -4.88 8.28 -8.51
N VAL A 171 -5.14 9.59 -8.45
CA VAL A 171 -4.43 10.51 -7.55
C VAL A 171 -4.54 10.02 -6.10
N GLN A 172 -5.76 9.74 -5.63
CA GLN A 172 -6.03 9.24 -4.28
C GLN A 172 -5.26 7.93 -4.00
N LEU A 173 -5.20 7.02 -4.98
CA LEU A 173 -4.46 5.78 -4.87
C LEU A 173 -2.97 6.01 -4.63
N ILE A 174 -2.34 6.86 -5.43
CA ILE A 174 -0.90 7.14 -5.33
C ILE A 174 -0.57 7.88 -4.03
N GLU A 175 -1.40 8.86 -3.65
CA GLU A 175 -1.26 9.59 -2.38
C GLU A 175 -1.31 8.62 -1.19
N ALA A 176 -2.26 7.68 -1.18
CA ALA A 176 -2.36 6.66 -0.14
C ALA A 176 -1.14 5.72 -0.12
N ILE A 177 -0.69 5.23 -1.28
CA ILE A 177 0.50 4.35 -1.37
C ILE A 177 1.74 5.06 -0.80
N ILE A 178 1.98 6.32 -1.19
CA ILE A 178 3.14 7.09 -0.71
C ILE A 178 3.05 7.33 0.79
N ALA A 179 1.86 7.64 1.32
CA ALA A 179 1.67 7.88 2.74
C ALA A 179 2.10 6.66 3.58
N TYR A 180 1.62 5.47 3.22
CA TYR A 180 1.96 4.23 3.92
C TYR A 180 3.40 3.76 3.65
N HIS A 181 3.92 3.94 2.44
CA HIS A 181 5.33 3.68 2.15
C HIS A 181 6.26 4.51 3.05
N LYS A 182 5.95 5.80 3.20
CA LYS A 182 6.71 6.72 4.06
C LYS A 182 6.54 6.41 5.54
N GLU A 183 5.35 5.99 5.97
CA GLU A 183 5.13 5.49 7.33
C GLU A 183 6.03 4.28 7.65
N ALA A 184 6.13 3.31 6.73
CA ALA A 184 7.01 2.14 6.89
C ALA A 184 8.51 2.53 6.93
N GLU A 185 8.91 3.54 6.16
CA GLU A 185 10.27 4.09 6.19
C GLU A 185 10.61 4.67 7.58
N ASN A 186 9.71 5.47 8.17
CA ASN A 186 9.92 6.08 9.48
C ASN A 186 9.96 5.07 10.64
N LYS A 187 9.25 3.94 10.53
CA LYS A 187 9.28 2.88 11.54
C LYS A 187 10.63 2.17 11.63
N LYS A 188 11.37 2.04 10.53
CA LYS A 188 12.70 1.40 10.50
C LYS A 188 13.81 2.30 11.03
N THR A 189 13.72 3.62 10.82
CA THR A 189 14.73 4.58 11.32
C THR A 189 14.65 4.77 12.83
N THR A 190 13.44 4.74 13.40
CA THR A 190 13.22 4.86 14.86
C THR A 190 13.64 3.63 15.65
N THR A 191 13.79 2.46 15.03
CA THR A 191 14.30 1.24 15.67
C THR A 191 15.82 1.18 15.72
N HIS A 192 16.54 1.94 14.88
CA HIS A 192 18.01 1.93 14.84
C HIS A 192 18.68 2.95 15.79
N ASN A 193 17.96 4.00 16.21
CA ASN A 193 18.49 5.05 17.12
C ASN A 193 18.24 4.77 18.62
N ARG A 194 18.01 3.52 19.01
CA ARG A 194 17.84 3.09 20.42
C ARG A 194 18.85 2.01 20.84
N GLY A 195 20.11 2.19 20.44
CA GLY A 195 21.25 1.34 20.82
C GLY A 195 22.40 2.18 21.34
#